data_AF-A0A916PVA8-F1
#
_entry.id   AF-A0A916PVA8-F1
#
_cell.length_a   1.000
_cell.length_b   1.000
_cell.length_c   1.000
_cell.angle_alpha   90.00
_cell.angle_beta   90.00
_cell.angle_gamma   90.00
#
_symmetry.space_group_name_H-M   'P 1'
#
loop_
_entity.id
_entity.type
_entity.pdbx_description
1 polymer ?
#
loop_
_entity_poly.entity_id
_entity_poly.type
_entity_poly.pdbx_seq_one_letter_code
_entity_poly.pdbx_strand_id
1 'polypeptide(L)'
;MEKQAIKVLTAVDIDRIVEMDWEDRTTFDTIYDQFGISEVDVIKIMRKSMKRSSFLMWRERVSGRKTKHAKTSEAQRFHCSQQDKFKLKR
;
A
#
# COMPACT_ATOMS: atom_id res chain seq x y z
N MET A 1 -3.21 -13.86 22.12
CA MET A 1 -2.88 -13.05 20.93
C MET A 1 -4.12 -12.27 20.57
N GLU A 2 -4.16 -11.02 21.01
CA GLU A 2 -5.32 -10.13 20.94
C GLU A 2 -5.68 -9.88 19.48
N LYS A 3 -6.84 -10.40 19.06
CA LYS A 3 -7.43 -10.06 17.77
C LYS A 3 -7.78 -8.58 17.86
N GLN A 4 -6.90 -7.77 17.29
CA GLN A 4 -6.95 -6.31 17.29
C GLN A 4 -8.34 -5.82 16.95
N ALA A 5 -8.76 -4.86 17.76
CA ALA A 5 -10.07 -4.23 17.76
C ALA A 5 -10.55 -3.94 16.34
N ILE A 6 -11.85 -4.14 16.11
CA ILE A 6 -12.55 -3.50 15.01
C ILE A 6 -12.41 -2.00 15.27
N LYS A 7 -11.33 -1.43 14.73
CA LYS A 7 -11.07 0.01 14.73
C LYS A 7 -12.27 0.59 14.01
N VAL A 8 -12.98 1.51 14.65
CA VAL A 8 -14.08 2.25 14.02
C VAL A 8 -13.45 3.08 12.91
N LEU A 9 -13.34 2.49 11.72
CA LEU A 9 -12.88 3.20 10.54
C LEU A 9 -13.94 4.23 10.20
N THR A 10 -13.54 5.49 10.24
CA THR A 10 -14.38 6.57 9.76
C THR A 10 -14.47 6.50 8.24
N ALA A 11 -15.48 7.15 7.65
CA ALA A 11 -15.59 7.23 6.20
C ALA A 11 -14.30 7.82 5.58
N VAL A 12 -13.67 8.79 6.27
CA VAL A 12 -12.41 9.41 5.86
C VAL A 12 -11.25 8.40 5.82
N ASP A 13 -11.17 7.50 6.80
CA ASP A 13 -10.14 6.45 6.81
C ASP A 13 -10.31 5.49 5.62
N ILE A 14 -11.57 5.16 5.28
CA ILE A 14 -11.88 4.31 4.13
C ILE A 14 -11.49 5.00 2.83
N ASP A 15 -11.85 6.27 2.65
CA ASP A 15 -11.44 7.05 1.47
C ASP A 15 -9.92 7.13 1.35
N ARG A 16 -9.21 7.34 2.47
CA ARG A 16 -7.74 7.38 2.48
C ARG A 16 -7.11 6.04 2.11
N ILE A 17 -7.64 4.93 2.61
CA ILE A 17 -7.18 3.58 2.24
C ILE A 17 -7.43 3.34 0.75
N VAL A 18 -8.58 3.75 0.24
CA VAL A 18 -8.91 3.62 -1.18
C VAL A 18 -7.92 4.44 -2.02
N GLU A 19 -7.66 5.69 -1.65
CA GLU A 19 -6.69 6.57 -2.33
C GLU A 19 -5.28 5.96 -2.34
N MET A 20 -4.79 5.53 -1.18
CA MET A 20 -3.46 4.93 -1.04
C MET A 20 -3.29 3.65 -1.85
N ASP A 21 -4.32 2.81 -1.93
CA ASP A 21 -4.29 1.54 -2.64
C ASP A 21 -4.49 1.71 -4.16
N TRP A 22 -5.05 2.85 -4.58
CA TRP A 22 -5.00 3.31 -5.98
C TRP A 22 -3.62 3.84 -6.38
N GLU A 23 -2.82 4.34 -5.45
CA GLU A 23 -1.43 4.70 -5.73
C GLU A 23 -0.57 3.44 -5.97
N ASP A 24 0.04 3.34 -7.15
CA ASP A 24 0.88 2.20 -7.53
C ASP A 24 2.13 2.00 -6.63
N ARG A 25 2.43 2.94 -5.73
CA ARG A 25 3.61 2.92 -4.85
C ARG A 25 3.33 2.53 -3.39
N THR A 26 2.09 2.33 -2.99
CA THR A 26 1.78 1.93 -1.60
C THR A 26 1.74 0.41 -1.48
N THR A 27 2.53 -0.14 -0.57
CA THR A 27 2.49 -1.58 -0.25
C THR A 27 1.45 -1.87 0.82
N PHE A 28 0.93 -3.09 0.85
CA PHE A 28 0.00 -3.50 1.91
C PHE A 28 0.63 -3.42 3.31
N ASP A 29 1.96 -3.58 3.40
CA ASP A 29 2.71 -3.39 4.65
C ASP A 29 2.57 -1.93 5.16
N THR A 30 2.64 -0.94 4.27
CA THR A 30 2.46 0.48 4.63
C THR A 30 1.06 0.78 5.17
N ILE A 31 0.04 0.18 4.54
CA ILE A 31 -1.36 0.33 4.97
C ILE A 31 -1.57 -0.36 6.32
N TYR A 32 -0.94 -1.51 6.52
CA TYR A 32 -0.95 -2.21 7.80
C TYR A 32 -0.28 -1.39 8.90
N ASP A 33 0.88 -0.78 8.63
CA ASP A 33 1.59 0.05 9.60
C ASP A 33 0.81 1.31 10.01
N GLN A 34 0.11 1.95 9.07
CA GLN A 34 -0.64 3.18 9.34
C GLN A 34 -2.02 2.92 9.96
N PHE A 35 -2.77 1.95 9.43
CA PHE A 35 -4.16 1.73 9.80
C PHE A 35 -4.36 0.51 10.71
N GLY A 36 -3.40 -0.42 10.75
CA GLY A 36 -3.50 -1.69 11.46
C GLY A 36 -4.33 -2.74 10.73
N ILE A 37 -4.54 -2.58 9.42
CA ILE A 37 -5.49 -3.37 8.64
C ILE A 37 -4.75 -4.37 7.78
N SER A 38 -5.15 -5.65 7.87
CA SER A 38 -4.56 -6.72 7.08
C SER A 38 -4.92 -6.58 5.60
N GLU A 39 -4.08 -7.14 4.70
CA GLU A 39 -4.36 -7.19 3.26
C GLU A 39 -5.78 -7.74 2.97
N VAL A 40 -6.18 -8.79 3.70
CA VAL A 40 -7.49 -9.43 3.56
C VAL A 40 -8.62 -8.44 3.84
N ASP A 41 -8.44 -7.57 4.82
CA ASP A 41 -9.46 -6.59 5.19
C ASP A 41 -9.48 -5.40 4.22
N VAL A 42 -8.32 -4.98 3.69
CA VAL A 42 -8.24 -4.01 2.58
C VAL A 42 -9.00 -4.52 1.35
N ILE A 43 -8.82 -5.79 0.98
CA ILE A 43 -9.56 -6.42 -0.14
C ILE A 43 -11.07 -6.38 0.10
N LYS A 44 -11.53 -6.63 1.34
CA LYS A 44 -12.96 -6.55 1.68
C LYS A 44 -13.49 -5.12 1.57
N ILE A 45 -12.71 -4.13 2.01
CA ILE A 45 -13.05 -2.70 1.90
C ILE A 45 -13.17 -2.33 0.43
N MET A 46 -12.17 -2.67 -0.40
CA MET A 46 -12.18 -2.41 -1.83
C MET A 46 -13.35 -3.07 -2.54
N ARG A 47 -13.69 -4.31 -2.18
CA ARG A 47 -14.84 -5.01 -2.76
C ARG A 47 -16.17 -4.32 -2.44
N LYS A 48 -16.27 -3.61 -1.32
CA LYS A 48 -17.47 -2.86 -0.91
C LYS A 48 -17.50 -1.44 -1.51
N SER A 49 -16.33 -0.83 -1.76
CA SER A 49 -16.25 0.56 -2.25
C SER A 49 -16.51 0.70 -3.75
N MET A 50 -16.21 -0.33 -4.56
CA MET A 50 -16.31 -0.23 -6.02
C MET A 50 -17.20 -1.29 -6.67
N LYS A 51 -17.59 -1.02 -7.93
CA LYS A 51 -18.34 -1.95 -8.76
C LYS A 51 -17.51 -3.20 -9.08
N ARG A 52 -18.20 -4.32 -9.28
CA ARG A 52 -17.57 -5.63 -9.53
C ARG A 52 -16.57 -5.61 -10.69
N SER A 53 -16.88 -4.94 -11.80
CA SER A 53 -15.98 -4.83 -12.96
C SER A 53 -14.68 -4.09 -12.62
N SER A 54 -14.78 -2.94 -11.94
CA SER A 54 -13.63 -2.17 -11.47
C SER A 54 -12.77 -2.96 -10.48
N PHE A 55 -13.41 -3.73 -9.59
CA PHE A 55 -12.70 -4.58 -8.62
C PHE A 55 -11.89 -5.68 -9.32
N LEU A 56 -12.43 -6.30 -10.37
CA LEU A 56 -11.70 -7.32 -11.12
C LEU A 56 -10.45 -6.73 -11.77
N MET A 57 -10.57 -5.57 -12.44
CA MET A 57 -9.43 -4.88 -13.04
C MET A 57 -8.37 -4.49 -11.99
N TRP A 58 -8.81 -3.96 -10.84
CA TRP A 58 -7.90 -3.67 -9.73
C TRP A 58 -7.21 -4.93 -9.23
N ARG A 59 -7.93 -6.05 -9.10
CA ARG A 59 -7.38 -7.31 -8.61
C ARG A 59 -6.35 -7.90 -9.57
N GLU A 60 -6.58 -7.81 -10.87
CA GLU A 60 -5.59 -8.21 -11.89
C GLU A 60 -4.31 -7.36 -11.77
N ARG A 61 -4.45 -6.03 -11.62
CA ARG A 61 -3.29 -5.14 -11.43
C ARG A 61 -2.49 -5.47 -10.16
N VAL A 62 -3.18 -5.63 -9.03
CA VAL A 62 -2.55 -5.86 -7.72
C VAL A 62 -1.94 -7.27 -7.61
N SER A 63 -2.63 -8.29 -8.14
CA SER A 63 -2.14 -9.67 -8.11
C SER A 63 -0.95 -9.91 -9.04
N GLY A 64 -0.81 -9.10 -10.10
CA GLY A 64 0.34 -9.15 -11.01
C GLY A 64 1.61 -8.48 -10.49
N ARG A 65 1.58 -7.81 -9.32
CA ARG A 65 2.74 -7.08 -8.79
C ARG A 65 3.79 -8.03 -8.20
N LYS A 66 4.97 -8.06 -8.83
CA LYS A 66 6.15 -8.78 -8.30
C LYS A 66 6.66 -8.17 -6.98
N THR A 67 6.40 -6.88 -6.72
CA THR A 67 6.89 -6.10 -5.57
C THR A 67 5.79 -5.83 -4.51
N LYS A 68 4.99 -6.84 -4.19
CA LYS A 68 3.85 -6.70 -3.25
C LYS A 68 4.25 -6.45 -1.79
N HIS A 69 5.45 -6.85 -1.39
CA HIS A 69 5.99 -6.61 -0.05
C HIS A 69 7.09 -5.55 -0.11
N ALA A 70 7.16 -4.72 0.93
CA ALA A 70 8.21 -3.69 1.04
C ALA A 70 9.62 -4.30 0.95
N LYS A 71 9.80 -5.52 1.49
CA LYS A 71 11.05 -6.29 1.42
C LYS A 71 11.42 -6.83 0.03
N THR A 72 10.44 -7.04 -0.86
CA THR A 72 10.68 -7.55 -2.22
C THR A 72 10.93 -6.43 -3.22
N SER A 73 10.71 -5.17 -2.81
CA SER A 73 11.07 -3.98 -3.59
C SER A 73 12.57 -3.71 -3.49
N GLU A 74 13.39 -4.59 -4.07
CA GLU A 74 14.70 -4.18 -4.59
C GLU A 74 14.47 -3.46 -5.92
N ALA A 75 13.61 -2.45 -5.91
CA ALA A 75 13.60 -1.49 -7.00
C ALA A 75 15.01 -0.93 -7.02
N GLN A 76 15.76 -1.27 -8.07
CA GLN A 76 17.00 -0.62 -8.45
C GLN A 76 16.68 0.87 -8.56
N ARG A 77 16.69 1.57 -7.42
CA ARG A 77 16.58 3.02 -7.35
C ARG A 77 17.72 3.48 -8.23
N PHE A 78 17.39 4.11 -9.35
CA PHE A 78 18.38 4.69 -10.25
C PHE A 78 19.39 5.46 -9.40
N HIS A 79 20.56 4.87 -9.19
CA HIS A 79 21.61 5.46 -8.39
C HIS A 79 22.30 6.48 -9.28
N CYS A 80 21.90 7.74 -9.17
CA CYS A 80 22.63 8.81 -9.83
C CYS A 80 23.97 8.97 -9.11
N SER A 81 25.08 8.71 -9.83
CA SER A 81 26.46 8.79 -9.33
C SER A 81 26.87 10.16 -8.77
N GLN A 82 26.00 11.18 -8.85
CA GLN A 82 26.21 12.50 -8.27
C GLN A 82 25.63 12.67 -6.85
N GLN A 83 24.85 11.71 -6.34
CA GLN A 83 24.22 11.83 -5.02
C GLN A 83 25.23 11.90 -3.86
N ASP A 84 26.44 11.36 -4.00
CA ASP A 84 27.47 11.36 -2.95
C ASP A 84 28.33 12.64 -2.87
N LYS A 85 28.13 13.62 -3.76
CA LYS A 85 29.09 14.73 -3.91
C LYS A 85 28.95 15.87 -2.89
N PHE A 86 27.92 15.87 -2.06
CA PHE A 86 27.74 16.87 -1.00
C PHE A 86 27.97 16.27 0.39
N LYS A 87 29.20 15.82 0.67
CA LYS A 87 29.68 15.75 2.06
C LYS A 87 30.28 17.10 2.43
N LEU A 88 29.53 17.92 3.18
CA LEU A 88 30.09 19.07 3.89
C LEU A 88 31.25 18.56 4.76
N LYS A 89 32.47 19.07 4.53
CA LYS A 89 33.58 18.93 5.46
C LYS A 89 33.17 19.58 6.78
N ARG A 90 33.23 18.80 7.86
CA ARG A 90 33.26 19.32 9.23
C ARG A 90 34.71 19.43 9.66
#